data_AF-A0A928FT40-F1
#
_entry.id   AF-A0A928FT40-F1
#
_cell.length_a   1.000
_cell.length_b   1.000
_cell.length_c   1.000
_cell.angle_alpha   90.00
_cell.angle_beta   90.00
_cell.angle_gamma   90.00
#
_symmetry.space_group_name_H-M   'P 1'
#
loop_
_entity.id
_entity.type
_entity.pdbx_description
1 polymer ?
#
loop_
_entity_poly.entity_id
_entity_poly.type
_entity_poly.pdbx_seq_one_letter_code
_entity_poly.pdbx_strand_id
1 'polypeptide(L)'
;MRACASFRGELSSRYRYDIRHTQLPCGNDTLQDIHQPFRHEERRKEMIIEWIRFGAVALFFAVALVMLFISILGTYRFRFALNRIHCAAMNDTIVLMFFFIGSIFAIGLDIILVKFALIIFIQWCTCPLTSHMLTKAEYLTDEHIGEHCELPKEE
;
A
#
# COMPACT_ATOMS: atom_id res chain seq x y z
N MET A 1 -13.29 -13.49 16.51
CA MET A 1 -12.13 -14.11 17.19
C MET A 1 -11.41 -15.22 16.39
N ARG A 2 -11.65 -15.40 15.07
CA ARG A 2 -10.94 -16.42 14.25
C ARG A 2 -9.72 -15.89 13.47
N ALA A 3 -9.56 -14.58 13.33
CA ALA A 3 -8.46 -13.98 12.56
C ALA A 3 -7.12 -13.89 13.34
N CYS A 4 -7.14 -13.99 14.67
CA CYS A 4 -5.90 -13.95 15.49
C CYS A 4 -5.14 -15.29 15.46
N ALA A 5 -5.82 -16.39 15.10
CA ALA A 5 -5.20 -17.72 15.00
C ALA A 5 -4.34 -17.87 13.74
N SER A 6 -4.73 -17.23 12.62
CA SER A 6 -4.00 -17.33 11.35
C SER A 6 -2.63 -16.65 11.45
N PHE A 7 -2.56 -15.47 12.08
CA PHE A 7 -1.31 -14.71 12.20
C PHE A 7 -0.30 -15.35 13.17
N ARG A 8 -0.79 -16.03 14.23
CA ARG A 8 0.06 -16.83 15.12
C ARG A 8 0.62 -18.08 14.42
N GLY A 9 -0.08 -18.60 13.41
CA GLY A 9 0.37 -19.74 12.61
C GLY A 9 1.59 -19.42 11.72
N GLU A 10 1.59 -18.26 11.07
CA GLU A 10 2.68 -17.89 10.15
C GLU A 10 3.97 -17.42 10.85
N LEU A 11 3.86 -16.66 11.95
CA LEU A 11 5.05 -16.30 12.74
C LEU A 11 5.71 -17.53 13.40
N SER A 12 4.91 -18.50 13.86
CA SER A 12 5.41 -19.76 14.44
C SER A 12 6.14 -20.63 13.41
N SER A 13 5.77 -20.55 12.13
CA SER A 13 6.41 -21.33 11.07
C SER A 13 7.75 -20.72 10.62
N ARG A 14 7.84 -19.38 10.55
CA ARG A 14 9.06 -18.68 10.12
C ARG A 14 10.17 -18.64 11.17
N TYR A 15 9.83 -18.53 12.47
CA TYR A 15 10.84 -18.59 13.55
C TYR A 15 11.34 -20.01 13.85
N ARG A 16 10.58 -21.04 13.47
CA ARG A 16 10.96 -22.45 13.74
C ARG A 16 12.01 -22.98 12.77
N TYR A 17 12.27 -22.29 11.65
CA TYR A 17 13.35 -22.64 10.72
C TYR A 17 14.73 -22.15 11.15
N ASP A 18 14.80 -21.14 12.02
CA ASP A 18 16.08 -20.49 12.39
C ASP A 18 16.78 -21.18 13.59
N ILE A 19 16.02 -21.86 14.46
CA ILE A 19 16.56 -22.44 15.72
C ILE A 19 17.12 -23.88 15.54
N ARG A 20 16.93 -24.51 14.37
CA ARG A 20 17.44 -25.88 14.10
C ARG A 20 18.83 -25.94 13.46
N HIS A 21 19.48 -24.80 13.23
CA HIS A 21 20.83 -24.74 12.67
C HIS A 21 21.95 -24.46 13.68
N THR A 22 21.63 -24.38 14.97
CA THR A 22 22.64 -24.14 16.02
C THR A 22 22.72 -25.34 16.96
N GLN A 23 23.71 -26.20 16.70
CA GLN A 23 24.30 -27.24 17.58
C GLN A 23 23.71 -28.66 17.55
N LEU A 24 24.33 -29.53 16.75
CA LEU A 24 24.66 -30.91 17.11
C LEU A 24 26.13 -31.15 16.70
N PRO A 25 27.08 -31.33 17.63
CA PRO A 25 28.45 -31.70 17.28
C PRO A 25 28.58 -33.23 17.26
N CYS A 26 29.06 -33.78 16.13
CA CYS A 26 30.03 -34.88 16.01
C CYS A 26 29.82 -35.70 14.72
N GLY A 27 30.82 -35.65 13.84
CA GLY A 27 31.26 -36.82 13.05
C GLY A 27 30.70 -36.95 11.63
N ASN A 28 31.45 -36.43 10.64
CA ASN A 28 31.93 -37.11 9.42
C ASN A 28 32.12 -36.11 8.26
N ASP A 29 33.31 -35.50 8.19
CA ASP A 29 33.63 -34.41 7.25
C ASP A 29 34.27 -34.85 5.91
N THR A 30 33.98 -36.04 5.36
CA THR A 30 34.73 -36.51 4.16
C THR A 30 33.94 -37.29 3.11
N LEU A 31 32.63 -37.06 2.95
CA LEU A 31 31.88 -37.66 1.82
C LEU A 31 30.82 -36.75 1.15
N GLN A 32 30.99 -35.43 1.23
CA GLN A 32 29.94 -34.45 0.86
C GLN A 32 30.29 -33.55 -0.35
N ASP A 33 31.28 -33.83 -1.20
CA ASP A 33 31.76 -32.80 -2.17
C ASP A 33 31.73 -33.13 -3.67
N ILE A 34 31.15 -34.27 -4.12
CA ILE A 34 31.10 -34.58 -5.57
C ILE A 34 29.69 -34.42 -6.18
N HIS A 35 28.64 -34.19 -5.38
CA HIS A 35 27.26 -34.07 -5.86
C HIS A 35 26.60 -32.69 -5.59
N GLN A 36 27.37 -31.59 -5.60
CA GLN A 36 26.88 -30.24 -5.28
C GLN A 36 27.15 -29.10 -6.32
N PRO A 37 27.54 -29.30 -7.60
CA PRO A 37 27.77 -28.14 -8.47
C PRO A 37 26.48 -27.45 -8.96
N PHE A 38 25.30 -28.10 -8.89
CA PHE A 38 24.05 -27.51 -9.40
C PHE A 38 23.23 -26.70 -8.38
N ARG A 39 23.45 -26.88 -7.07
CA ARG A 39 22.66 -26.21 -6.01
C ARG A 39 23.00 -24.71 -5.86
N HIS A 40 24.19 -24.28 -6.26
CA HIS A 40 24.63 -22.88 -6.09
C HIS A 40 24.02 -21.92 -7.12
N GLU A 41 23.70 -22.39 -8.33
CA GLU A 41 23.12 -21.53 -9.36
C GLU A 41 21.62 -21.26 -9.13
N GLU A 42 20.92 -22.24 -8.57
CA GLU A 42 19.51 -22.13 -8.15
C GLU A 42 19.36 -21.17 -6.96
N ARG A 43 20.27 -21.27 -5.97
CA ARG A 43 20.35 -20.33 -4.82
C ARG A 43 20.61 -18.88 -5.23
N ARG A 44 21.39 -18.66 -6.31
CA ARG A 44 21.64 -17.31 -6.84
C ARG A 44 20.37 -16.70 -7.46
N LYS A 45 19.57 -17.50 -8.16
CA LYS A 45 18.31 -17.05 -8.79
C LYS A 45 17.25 -16.71 -7.74
N GLU A 46 17.15 -17.51 -6.68
CA GLU A 46 16.25 -17.22 -5.55
C GLU A 46 16.60 -15.88 -4.88
N MET A 47 17.89 -15.66 -4.61
CA MET A 47 18.35 -14.38 -4.04
C MET A 47 18.03 -13.20 -4.99
N ILE A 48 18.31 -13.32 -6.29
CA ILE A 48 18.04 -12.22 -7.24
C ILE A 48 16.55 -11.85 -7.27
N ILE A 49 15.63 -12.83 -7.22
CA ILE A 49 14.18 -12.58 -7.25
C ILE A 49 13.72 -11.86 -5.97
N GLU A 50 14.24 -12.24 -4.80
CA GLU A 50 13.91 -11.58 -3.54
C GLU A 50 14.39 -10.12 -3.51
N TRP A 51 15.61 -9.87 -4.01
CA TRP A 51 16.15 -8.51 -4.10
C TRP A 51 15.36 -7.64 -5.08
N ILE A 52 14.92 -8.18 -6.23
CA ILE A 52 14.06 -7.47 -7.17
C ILE A 52 12.70 -7.15 -6.54
N ARG A 53 12.08 -8.10 -5.83
CA ARG A 53 10.82 -7.86 -5.11
C ARG A 53 10.97 -6.77 -4.06
N PHE A 54 12.05 -6.80 -3.28
CA PHE A 54 12.32 -5.77 -2.29
C PHE A 54 12.50 -4.38 -2.93
N GLY A 55 13.26 -4.31 -4.03
CA GLY A 55 13.43 -3.07 -4.79
C GLY A 55 12.12 -2.54 -5.36
N ALA A 56 11.28 -3.41 -5.91
CA ALA A 56 9.96 -3.04 -6.44
C ALA A 56 9.04 -2.48 -5.34
N VAL A 57 8.96 -3.14 -4.18
CA VAL A 57 8.19 -2.67 -3.03
C VAL A 57 8.70 -1.28 -2.59
N ALA A 58 10.00 -1.14 -2.38
CA ALA A 58 10.59 0.14 -1.96
C ALA A 58 10.27 1.29 -2.95
N LEU A 59 10.32 1.02 -4.25
CA LEU A 59 9.98 1.99 -5.29
C LEU A 59 8.51 2.43 -5.21
N PHE A 60 7.57 1.49 -5.10
CA PHE A 60 6.14 1.83 -5.00
C PHE A 60 5.83 2.67 -3.75
N PHE A 61 6.44 2.35 -2.61
CA PHE A 61 6.29 3.12 -1.38
C PHE A 61 6.92 4.52 -1.50
N ALA A 62 8.09 4.63 -2.14
CA ALA A 62 8.73 5.92 -2.40
C ALA A 62 7.86 6.81 -3.30
N VAL A 63 7.28 6.26 -4.38
CA VAL A 63 6.35 6.98 -5.26
C VAL A 63 5.11 7.45 -4.50
N ALA A 64 4.53 6.60 -3.65
CA ALA A 64 3.38 6.96 -2.83
C ALA A 64 3.70 8.12 -1.86
N LEU A 65 4.89 8.12 -1.25
CA LEU A 65 5.36 9.22 -0.41
C LEU A 65 5.53 10.53 -1.21
N VAL A 66 6.12 10.47 -2.41
CA VAL A 66 6.27 11.65 -3.27
C VAL A 66 4.90 12.23 -3.65
N MET A 67 3.91 11.38 -3.95
CA MET A 67 2.54 11.84 -4.24
C MET A 67 1.89 12.52 -3.03
N LEU A 68 2.13 12.04 -1.81
CA LEU A 68 1.70 12.73 -0.59
C LEU A 68 2.34 14.11 -0.45
N PHE A 69 3.64 14.22 -0.69
CA PHE A 69 4.33 15.52 -0.67
C PHE A 69 3.78 16.50 -1.71
N ILE A 70 3.53 16.02 -2.93
CA ILE A 70 2.92 16.83 -4.00
C ILE A 70 1.53 17.31 -3.59
N SER A 71 0.74 16.47 -2.94
CA SER A 71 -0.60 16.86 -2.44
C SER A 71 -0.54 17.97 -1.40
N ILE A 72 0.41 17.89 -0.47
CA ILE A 72 0.63 18.92 0.55
C ILE A 72 0.93 20.26 -0.14
N LEU A 73 1.82 20.26 -1.13
CA LEU A 73 2.13 21.47 -1.92
C LEU A 73 0.92 21.97 -2.72
N GLY A 74 0.14 21.06 -3.33
CA GLY A 74 -1.09 21.40 -4.04
C GLY A 74 -2.11 22.09 -3.13
N THR A 75 -2.27 21.58 -1.90
CA THR A 75 -3.17 22.12 -0.88
C THR A 75 -2.80 23.57 -0.50
N TYR A 76 -1.51 23.92 -0.47
CA TYR A 76 -1.06 25.29 -0.21
C TYR A 76 -1.19 26.25 -1.42
N ARG A 77 -1.27 25.73 -2.65
CA ARG A 77 -1.31 26.54 -3.88
C ARG A 77 -2.72 27.08 -4.21
N PHE A 78 -3.78 26.34 -3.87
CA PHE A 78 -5.16 26.70 -4.24
C PHE A 78 -5.83 27.64 -3.22
N ARG A 79 -6.40 28.75 -3.73
CA ARG A 79 -7.11 29.76 -2.91
C ARG A 79 -8.56 29.39 -2.60
N PHE A 80 -9.20 28.57 -3.44
CA PHE A 80 -10.60 28.17 -3.28
C PHE A 80 -10.72 26.95 -2.36
N ALA A 81 -11.62 27.00 -1.36
CA ALA A 81 -11.75 25.99 -0.32
C ALA A 81 -12.13 24.61 -0.90
N LEU A 82 -13.08 24.58 -1.84
CA LEU A 82 -13.53 23.36 -2.51
C LEU A 82 -12.38 22.68 -3.29
N ASN A 83 -11.61 23.47 -4.03
CA ASN A 83 -10.52 22.96 -4.87
C ASN A 83 -9.36 22.40 -4.01
N ARG A 84 -9.12 23.00 -2.84
CA ARG A 84 -8.15 22.50 -1.87
C ARG A 84 -8.56 21.14 -1.28
N ILE A 85 -9.82 20.99 -0.87
CA ILE A 85 -10.34 19.73 -0.32
C ILE A 85 -10.45 18.66 -1.40
N HIS A 86 -10.79 19.03 -2.64
CA HIS A 86 -10.84 18.10 -3.76
C HIS A 86 -9.44 17.56 -4.13
N CYS A 87 -8.42 18.42 -4.19
CA CYS A 87 -7.04 17.96 -4.37
C CYS A 87 -6.59 17.04 -3.23
N ALA A 88 -6.95 17.35 -1.99
CA ALA A 88 -6.68 16.46 -0.86
C ALA A 88 -7.40 15.11 -1.01
N ALA A 89 -8.70 15.08 -1.32
CA ALA A 89 -9.45 13.84 -1.47
C ALA A 89 -8.97 12.97 -2.65
N MET A 90 -8.57 13.58 -3.77
CA MET A 90 -8.01 12.85 -4.91
C MET A 90 -6.69 12.16 -4.52
N ASN A 91 -5.84 12.85 -3.77
CA ASN A 91 -4.57 12.30 -3.31
C ASN A 91 -4.75 11.05 -2.44
N ASP A 92 -5.74 11.06 -1.53
CA ASP A 92 -5.96 9.98 -0.58
C ASP A 92 -6.22 8.65 -1.32
N THR A 93 -6.93 8.69 -2.44
CA THR A 93 -7.24 7.49 -3.25
C THR A 93 -6.04 6.99 -4.07
N ILE A 94 -5.26 7.91 -4.66
CA ILE A 94 -4.08 7.57 -5.46
C ILE A 94 -3.03 6.91 -4.58
N VAL A 95 -2.72 7.55 -3.45
CA VAL A 95 -1.71 7.08 -2.50
C VAL A 95 -2.12 5.72 -1.94
N LEU A 96 -3.37 5.58 -1.48
CA LEU A 96 -3.88 4.31 -0.96
C LEU A 96 -3.81 3.18 -2.01
N MET A 97 -4.13 3.46 -3.28
CA MET A 97 -3.98 2.48 -4.37
C MET A 97 -2.52 2.04 -4.57
N PHE A 98 -1.58 2.98 -4.61
CA PHE A 98 -0.16 2.66 -4.76
C PHE A 98 0.38 1.86 -3.57
N PHE A 99 -0.03 2.19 -2.34
CA PHE A 99 0.29 1.42 -1.14
C PHE A 99 -0.29 0.00 -1.19
N PHE A 100 -1.51 -0.16 -1.72
CA PHE A 100 -2.14 -1.47 -1.87
C PHE A 100 -1.37 -2.36 -2.84
N ILE A 101 -1.00 -1.82 -4.00
CA ILE A 101 -0.17 -2.52 -4.98
C ILE A 101 1.17 -2.92 -4.34
N GLY A 102 1.84 -2.01 -3.63
CA GLY A 102 3.09 -2.32 -2.92
C GLY A 102 2.92 -3.42 -1.85
N SER A 103 1.78 -3.44 -1.15
CA SER A 103 1.46 -4.43 -0.13
C SER A 103 1.23 -5.84 -0.72
N ILE A 104 0.65 -5.93 -1.92
CA ILE A 104 0.51 -7.21 -2.65
C ILE A 104 1.88 -7.84 -2.90
N PHE A 105 2.86 -7.05 -3.32
CA PHE A 105 4.22 -7.53 -3.58
C PHE A 105 4.98 -7.93 -2.30
N ALA A 106 4.67 -7.27 -1.18
CA ALA A 106 5.33 -7.48 0.11
C ALA A 106 4.84 -8.74 0.85
N ILE A 107 3.52 -8.90 1.02
CA ILE A 107 2.93 -9.90 1.92
C ILE A 107 2.49 -11.16 1.16
N GLY A 108 1.93 -11.02 -0.05
CA GLY A 108 1.23 -12.11 -0.74
C GLY A 108 -0.28 -12.13 -0.45
N LEU A 109 -1.00 -13.11 -1.01
CA LEU A 109 -2.47 -13.23 -0.93
C LEU A 109 -2.94 -13.73 0.46
N ASP A 110 -2.83 -12.86 1.46
CA ASP A 110 -3.30 -13.13 2.82
C ASP A 110 -4.67 -12.52 3.13
N ILE A 111 -5.31 -12.98 4.22
CA ILE A 111 -6.53 -12.39 4.79
C ILE A 111 -6.36 -10.88 5.05
N ILE A 112 -5.12 -10.46 5.29
CA ILE A 112 -4.72 -9.07 5.44
C ILE A 112 -5.03 -8.26 4.17
N LEU A 113 -4.76 -8.81 2.98
CA LEU A 113 -5.06 -8.14 1.71
C LEU A 113 -6.56 -7.93 1.49
N VAL A 114 -7.39 -8.89 1.91
CA VAL A 114 -8.86 -8.76 1.86
C VAL A 114 -9.34 -7.59 2.73
N LYS A 115 -8.73 -7.39 3.90
CA LYS A 115 -9.03 -6.24 4.75
C LYS A 115 -8.65 -4.92 4.07
N PHE A 116 -7.48 -4.84 3.43
CA PHE A 116 -7.08 -3.65 2.68
C PHE A 116 -8.00 -3.35 1.50
N ALA A 117 -8.43 -4.38 0.76
CA ALA A 117 -9.39 -4.24 -0.32
C ALA A 117 -10.75 -3.69 0.17
N LEU A 118 -11.21 -4.14 1.35
CA LEU A 118 -12.44 -3.61 1.96
C LEU A 118 -12.31 -2.12 2.31
N ILE A 119 -11.15 -1.69 2.82
CA ILE A 119 -10.88 -0.28 3.12
C ILE A 119 -10.96 0.57 1.84
N ILE A 120 -10.36 0.10 0.74
CA ILE A 120 -10.41 0.79 -0.56
C ILE A 120 -11.84 0.87 -1.09
N PHE A 121 -12.62 -0.20 -0.95
CA PHE A 121 -14.02 -0.20 -1.38
C PHE A 121 -14.85 0.84 -0.64
N ILE A 122 -14.71 0.90 0.69
CA ILE A 122 -15.40 1.92 1.51
C ILE A 122 -14.93 3.32 1.09
N GLN A 123 -13.62 3.53 0.91
CA GLN A 123 -13.06 4.80 0.46
C GLN A 123 -13.65 5.26 -0.88
N TRP A 124 -13.89 4.32 -1.80
CA TRP A 124 -14.47 4.65 -3.10
C TRP A 124 -15.91 5.15 -2.98
N CYS A 125 -16.70 4.58 -2.06
CA CYS A 125 -18.03 5.07 -1.71
C CYS A 125 -17.99 6.42 -0.97
N THR A 126 -16.92 6.70 -0.22
CA THR A 126 -16.72 7.99 0.45
C THR A 126 -16.49 9.13 -0.55
N CYS A 127 -15.88 8.87 -1.71
CA CYS A 127 -15.61 9.89 -2.73
C CYS A 127 -16.87 10.60 -3.30
N PRO A 128 -17.93 9.90 -3.76
CA PRO A 128 -19.16 10.55 -4.21
C PRO A 128 -19.95 11.16 -3.04
N LEU A 129 -19.91 10.53 -1.85
CA LEU A 129 -20.60 11.04 -0.67
C LEU A 129 -20.05 12.40 -0.22
N THR A 130 -18.72 12.50 -0.10
CA THR A 130 -18.03 13.72 0.31
C THR A 130 -18.22 14.82 -0.72
N SER A 131 -18.13 14.53 -2.01
CA SER A 131 -18.36 15.51 -3.09
C SER A 131 -19.75 16.15 -2.98
N HIS A 132 -20.80 15.35 -2.80
CA HIS A 132 -22.16 15.86 -2.67
C HIS A 132 -22.38 16.67 -1.37
N MET A 133 -21.86 16.18 -0.24
CA MET A 133 -21.96 16.89 1.05
C MET A 133 -21.19 18.22 1.02
N LEU A 134 -20.03 18.23 0.37
CA LEU A 134 -19.16 19.41 0.28
C LEU A 134 -19.79 20.50 -0.58
N THR A 135 -20.39 20.15 -1.73
CA THR A 135 -21.13 21.11 -2.56
C THR A 135 -22.32 21.72 -1.80
N LYS A 136 -23.05 20.93 -1.02
CA LYS A 136 -24.15 21.46 -0.18
C LYS A 136 -23.65 22.39 0.92
N ALA A 137 -22.51 22.09 1.54
CA ALA A 137 -21.92 22.92 2.57
C ALA A 137 -21.48 24.29 2.02
N GLU A 138 -20.84 24.31 0.85
CA GLU A 138 -20.46 25.54 0.16
C GLU A 138 -21.71 26.36 -0.22
N TYR A 139 -22.70 25.71 -0.84
CA TYR A 139 -23.97 26.35 -1.25
C TYR A 139 -24.73 27.01 -0.09
N LEU A 140 -24.71 26.42 1.11
CA LEU A 140 -25.40 26.97 2.27
C LEU A 140 -24.62 28.08 2.99
N THR A 141 -23.31 28.17 2.78
CA THR A 141 -22.43 29.09 3.52
C THR A 141 -22.10 30.34 2.70
N ASP A 142 -22.09 30.25 1.38
CA ASP A 142 -21.60 31.33 0.52
C ASP A 142 -22.75 32.08 -0.18
N GLU A 143 -22.80 33.40 0.04
CA GLU A 143 -23.80 34.33 -0.53
C GLU A 143 -23.36 34.92 -1.89
N HIS A 144 -22.16 34.58 -2.39
CA HIS A 144 -21.52 35.10 -3.62
C HIS A 144 -21.09 33.99 -4.61
N ILE A 145 -21.72 32.82 -4.56
CA ILE A 145 -21.42 31.64 -5.41
C ILE A 145 -21.36 31.98 -6.91
N GLY A 146 -22.17 32.95 -7.35
CA GLY A 146 -22.30 33.35 -8.76
C GLY A 146 -21.07 34.06 -9.36
N GLU A 147 -20.11 34.53 -8.56
CA GLU A 147 -18.89 35.17 -9.07
C GLU A 147 -17.81 34.14 -9.46
N HIS A 148 -17.93 32.90 -9.00
CA HIS A 148 -16.92 31.85 -9.18
C HIS A 148 -17.43 30.60 -9.91
N CYS A 149 -18.75 30.41 -10.01
CA CYS A 149 -19.39 29.37 -10.80
C CYS A 149 -20.29 29.99 -11.87
N GLU A 150 -20.05 29.63 -13.14
CA GLU A 150 -20.99 29.92 -14.24
C GLU A 150 -22.23 29.06 -14.03
N LEU A 151 -23.25 29.62 -13.37
CA LEU A 151 -24.53 28.96 -13.21
C LEU A 151 -25.24 28.91 -14.58
N PRO A 152 -25.82 27.77 -14.98
CA PRO A 152 -26.78 27.78 -16.07
C PRO A 152 -27.90 28.76 -15.68
N LYS A 153 -28.18 29.73 -16.54
CA LYS A 153 -29.32 30.63 -16.35
C LYS A 153 -30.56 29.75 -16.28
N GLU A 154 -31.26 29.77 -15.16
CA GLU A 154 -32.58 29.18 -15.07
C GLU A 154 -33.50 29.96 -16.03
N GLU A 155 -33.95 29.29 -17.08
CA GLU A 155 -35.06 29.74 -17.95
C GLU A 155 -36.37 29.13 -17.46
#